data_AF-A0A0R2LDR1-F1
#
_entry.id   AF-A0A0R2LDR1-F1
#
_cell.length_a   1.000
_cell.length_b   1.000
_cell.length_c   1.000
_cell.angle_alpha   90.00
_cell.angle_beta   90.00
_cell.angle_gamma   90.00
#
_symmetry.space_group_name_H-M   'P 1'
#
loop_
_entity.id
_entity.type
_entity.pdbx_description
1 polymer ?
#
loop_
_entity_poly.entity_id
_entity_poly.type
_entity_poly.pdbx_seq_one_letter_code
_entity_poly.pdbx_strand_id
1 'polypeptide(L)'
;MKEFAGKINDGTYTMPLKVSFHLVTGTGNDDATVTPPSLDSVTPDLRDFSFHFYLSKININKNNVNVATGSNFSRLTDATNDSKNGLSVTDNYSNENNNKSAIAREPIYGESLYKESSLQKAFSDASAADFDPKSTNGDATDVIGNGKIVKAGTYYQAVTYKMDDGEDTAIQNIVGVKKDDLTHGYLDPYETFINGDDDANKVAMYKDTDTTPNANTQYVLNRNPGLGTITVFRKINVPGKITDSLNTPSVTVGTTTKDSALNKTDGISLIDQDKDNLIDDPSKIVLDDTYYDSSTDPKTILDGTATPSISPDGKFTKAGQYYRKVTIPLKSGISGNDYKFNGDYQLSTDGASVTFLQKVIVQPKANSGSGSHSGSNSGSGSNNNNNGHNWTTEDIKGIVTTKKDQPYYSLNNTEDKTVSDRALAENTAWLTDRSRTDQNGNKQYRVSTSEWIDAKYVNFNEMPDSLSDVQSSIGILYADKTKEYYRLYNKDDQLVPDRALGKGTYWKVDQTAHDADGKEYYRVSTNEWVKQVDGIHYPVSLGEVE
;
A
#
# COMPACT_ATOMS: atom_id res chain seq x y z
N MET A 1 -42.69 17.88 -40.13
CA MET A 1 -42.29 18.79 -39.02
C MET A 1 -43.02 18.53 -37.71
N LYS A 2 -44.37 18.49 -37.64
CA LYS A 2 -45.07 18.21 -36.35
C LYS A 2 -44.75 16.84 -35.73
N GLU A 3 -44.70 15.78 -36.53
CA GLU A 3 -44.31 14.44 -36.04
C GLU A 3 -42.83 14.39 -35.59
N PHE A 4 -41.98 15.13 -36.29
CA PHE A 4 -40.57 15.29 -35.95
C PHE A 4 -40.38 16.04 -34.63
N ALA A 5 -41.11 17.14 -34.43
CA ALA A 5 -41.13 17.88 -33.17
C ALA A 5 -41.70 17.03 -32.01
N GLY A 6 -42.69 16.18 -32.28
CA GLY A 6 -43.22 15.23 -31.30
C GLY A 6 -42.16 14.23 -30.82
N LYS A 7 -41.44 13.59 -31.74
CA LYS A 7 -40.40 12.60 -31.38
C LYS A 7 -39.19 13.22 -30.67
N ILE A 8 -38.86 14.49 -30.95
CA ILE A 8 -37.87 15.27 -30.18
C ILE A 8 -38.38 15.50 -28.75
N ASN A 9 -39.62 15.96 -28.60
CA ASN A 9 -40.21 16.26 -27.28
C ASN A 9 -40.36 15.01 -26.40
N ASP A 10 -40.55 13.84 -27.02
CA ASP A 10 -40.68 12.57 -26.31
C ASP A 10 -39.31 11.90 -26.00
N GLY A 11 -38.18 12.53 -26.37
CA GLY A 11 -36.83 12.03 -26.05
C GLY A 11 -36.43 10.75 -26.78
N THR A 12 -37.09 10.40 -27.89
CA THR A 12 -36.91 9.11 -28.59
C THR A 12 -35.92 9.16 -29.75
N TYR A 13 -35.35 10.33 -30.06
CA TYR A 13 -34.37 10.50 -31.12
C TYR A 13 -32.93 10.45 -30.58
N THR A 14 -32.12 9.58 -31.17
CA THR A 14 -30.67 9.55 -30.95
C THR A 14 -29.98 10.54 -31.90
N MET A 15 -29.00 11.27 -31.38
CA MET A 15 -28.15 12.18 -32.15
C MET A 15 -26.95 11.42 -32.74
N PRO A 16 -26.35 11.90 -33.86
CA PRO A 16 -26.68 13.12 -34.60
C PRO A 16 -27.98 13.01 -35.39
N LEU A 17 -28.71 14.11 -35.46
CA LEU A 17 -29.88 14.23 -36.31
C LEU A 17 -29.46 14.47 -37.76
N LYS A 18 -29.78 13.54 -38.66
CA LYS A 18 -29.65 13.75 -40.10
C LYS A 18 -30.92 14.39 -40.67
N VAL A 19 -30.80 15.59 -41.24
CA VAL A 19 -31.88 16.22 -42.00
C VAL A 19 -31.51 16.16 -43.48
N SER A 20 -32.36 15.52 -44.27
CA SER A 20 -32.22 15.43 -45.72
C SER A 20 -33.19 16.36 -46.41
N PHE A 21 -32.69 17.14 -47.36
CA PHE A 21 -33.48 17.98 -48.25
C PHE A 21 -33.49 17.35 -49.63
N HIS A 22 -34.70 17.22 -50.17
CA HIS A 22 -34.96 16.69 -51.50
C HIS A 22 -35.74 17.75 -52.27
N LEU A 23 -35.10 18.42 -53.23
CA LEU A 23 -35.78 19.35 -54.12
C LEU A 23 -36.52 18.57 -55.19
N VAL A 24 -37.83 18.81 -55.26
CA VAL A 24 -38.71 18.23 -56.28
C VAL A 24 -39.28 19.34 -57.15
N THR A 25 -39.52 19.04 -58.42
CA THR A 25 -40.23 19.95 -59.32
C THR A 25 -41.69 20.06 -58.89
N GLY A 26 -42.23 21.29 -58.83
CA GLY A 26 -43.63 21.53 -58.52
C GLY A 26 -44.55 20.96 -59.61
N THR A 27 -45.65 20.32 -59.20
CA THR A 27 -46.65 19.72 -60.11
C THR A 27 -48.05 20.31 -59.94
N GLY A 28 -48.17 21.46 -59.27
CA GLY A 28 -49.46 22.11 -58.98
C GLY A 28 -50.05 22.83 -60.18
N ASN A 29 -51.37 22.68 -60.38
CA ASN A 29 -52.10 23.34 -61.47
C ASN A 29 -52.24 24.87 -61.31
N ASP A 30 -51.92 25.44 -60.13
CA ASP A 30 -51.92 26.89 -59.89
C ASP A 30 -50.66 27.61 -60.45
N ASP A 31 -49.67 26.84 -60.90
CA ASP A 31 -48.43 27.34 -61.52
C ASP A 31 -48.59 27.61 -63.03
N ALA A 32 -49.83 27.58 -63.55
CA ALA A 32 -50.16 27.59 -64.98
C ALA A 32 -49.69 28.83 -65.78
N THR A 33 -49.07 29.82 -65.13
CA THR A 33 -48.49 31.00 -65.80
C THR A 33 -46.96 31.06 -65.77
N VAL A 34 -46.30 30.09 -65.13
CA VAL A 34 -44.84 29.98 -65.08
C VAL A 34 -44.49 28.56 -65.48
N THR A 35 -43.63 28.36 -66.49
CA THR A 35 -43.05 27.05 -66.73
C THR A 35 -42.28 26.68 -65.46
N PRO A 36 -42.73 25.69 -64.65
CA PRO A 36 -42.12 25.45 -63.36
C PRO A 36 -40.63 25.18 -63.61
N PRO A 37 -39.70 25.82 -62.86
CA PRO A 37 -38.29 25.67 -63.13
C PRO A 37 -37.93 24.19 -63.06
N SER A 38 -37.53 23.64 -64.22
CA SER A 38 -37.09 22.25 -64.27
C SER A 38 -35.79 22.13 -63.50
N LEU A 39 -35.73 21.17 -62.59
CA LEU A 39 -34.50 20.84 -61.91
C LEU A 39 -33.51 20.15 -62.85
N ASP A 40 -33.85 19.79 -64.10
CA ASP A 40 -33.05 18.97 -65.03
C ASP A 40 -31.58 19.42 -65.19
N SER A 41 -31.29 20.71 -65.02
CA SER A 41 -29.93 21.27 -65.10
C SER A 41 -29.18 21.36 -63.75
N VAL A 42 -29.87 21.11 -62.62
CA VAL A 42 -29.30 21.09 -61.27
C VAL A 42 -28.61 19.75 -61.03
N THR A 43 -27.40 19.75 -60.50
CA THR A 43 -26.66 18.51 -60.19
C THR A 43 -27.31 17.75 -59.04
N PRO A 44 -27.21 16.40 -59.00
CA PRO A 44 -27.80 15.60 -57.92
C PRO A 44 -27.42 16.07 -56.52
N ASP A 45 -26.16 16.47 -56.30
CA ASP A 45 -25.66 16.92 -54.99
C ASP A 45 -26.31 18.23 -54.49
N LEU A 46 -26.94 19.00 -55.38
CA LEU A 46 -27.73 20.19 -55.05
C LEU A 46 -29.23 19.90 -54.98
N ARG A 47 -29.70 18.77 -55.52
CA ARG A 47 -31.09 18.32 -55.40
C ARG A 47 -31.32 17.52 -54.13
N ASP A 48 -30.34 16.71 -53.75
CA ASP A 48 -30.37 15.83 -52.60
C ASP A 48 -29.15 16.12 -51.72
N PHE A 49 -29.36 16.79 -50.60
CA PHE A 49 -28.29 17.04 -49.64
C PHE A 49 -28.75 16.77 -48.22
N SER A 50 -27.79 16.56 -47.33
CA SER A 50 -28.08 16.31 -45.92
C SER A 50 -27.10 17.03 -45.04
N PHE A 51 -27.59 17.48 -43.90
CA PHE A 51 -26.75 17.97 -42.81
C PHE A 51 -26.97 17.09 -41.59
N HIS A 52 -25.91 16.94 -40.80
CA HIS A 52 -25.98 16.32 -39.49
C HIS A 52 -25.94 17.41 -38.44
N PHE A 53 -26.90 17.40 -37.53
CA PHE A 53 -26.90 18.22 -36.34
C PHE A 53 -26.41 17.37 -35.17
N TYR A 54 -25.33 17.79 -34.56
CA TYR A 54 -24.79 17.18 -33.34
C TYR A 54 -25.23 18.05 -32.15
N LEU A 55 -25.28 17.46 -30.96
CA LEU A 55 -25.37 18.23 -29.73
C LEU A 55 -23.99 18.77 -29.35
N SER A 56 -23.94 20.01 -28.88
CA SER A 56 -22.75 20.53 -28.20
C SER A 56 -22.58 19.80 -26.86
N LYS A 57 -21.34 19.48 -26.48
CA LYS A 57 -21.03 18.68 -25.29
C LYS A 57 -19.81 19.21 -24.54
N ILE A 58 -19.82 19.03 -23.22
CA ILE A 58 -18.71 19.28 -22.32
C ILE A 58 -18.21 17.93 -21.80
N ASN A 59 -16.95 17.59 -22.08
CA ASN A 59 -16.33 16.36 -21.59
C ASN A 59 -15.21 16.71 -20.62
N ILE A 60 -15.33 16.22 -19.38
CA ILE A 60 -14.34 16.46 -18.33
C ILE A 60 -13.66 15.13 -18.01
N ASN A 61 -12.35 15.10 -18.15
CA ASN A 61 -11.52 14.05 -17.58
C ASN A 61 -11.18 14.43 -16.13
N LYS A 62 -11.65 13.62 -15.19
CA LYS A 62 -11.50 13.81 -13.74
C LYS A 62 -10.85 12.58 -13.13
N ASN A 63 -9.58 12.70 -12.77
CA ASN A 63 -8.82 11.59 -12.22
C ASN A 63 -8.78 11.63 -10.69
N ASN A 64 -9.01 10.46 -10.09
CA ASN A 64 -8.77 10.26 -8.66
C ASN A 64 -7.27 10.11 -8.43
N VAL A 65 -6.77 10.61 -7.30
CA VAL A 65 -5.35 10.61 -6.97
C VAL A 65 -5.12 9.84 -5.68
N ASN A 66 -4.16 8.91 -5.69
CA ASN A 66 -3.66 8.25 -4.48
C ASN A 66 -2.37 8.94 -4.05
N VAL A 67 -2.29 9.41 -2.80
CA VAL A 67 -1.10 10.07 -2.26
C VAL A 67 -0.72 9.51 -0.89
N ALA A 68 0.57 9.39 -0.62
CA ALA A 68 1.03 8.92 0.69
C ALA A 68 1.02 10.06 1.72
N THR A 69 0.77 9.73 2.98
CA THR A 69 1.08 10.63 4.10
C THR A 69 2.55 11.09 4.06
N GLY A 70 2.79 12.36 4.34
CA GLY A 70 4.08 13.05 4.21
C GLY A 70 4.35 13.67 2.83
N SER A 71 3.52 13.40 1.82
CA SER A 71 3.68 13.98 0.48
C SER A 71 3.47 15.50 0.50
N ASN A 72 4.28 16.23 -0.28
CA ASN A 72 4.07 17.67 -0.46
C ASN A 72 2.73 17.93 -1.16
N PHE A 73 1.91 18.79 -0.56
CA PHE A 73 0.60 19.15 -1.10
C PHE A 73 0.72 19.88 -2.44
N SER A 74 1.79 20.64 -2.65
CA SER A 74 2.07 21.34 -3.93
C SER A 74 2.14 20.41 -5.14
N ARG A 75 2.41 19.12 -4.95
CA ARG A 75 2.37 18.12 -6.04
C ARG A 75 0.96 17.86 -6.56
N LEU A 76 -0.06 18.02 -5.70
CA LEU A 76 -1.46 17.91 -6.12
C LEU A 76 -1.89 19.14 -6.91
N THR A 77 -1.31 20.29 -6.66
CA THR A 77 -1.69 21.55 -7.32
C THR A 77 -0.85 21.85 -8.57
N ASP A 78 0.12 20.99 -8.90
CA ASP A 78 1.02 21.16 -10.04
C ASP A 78 0.44 20.53 -11.31
N ALA A 79 0.04 21.40 -12.25
CA ALA A 79 -0.52 21.03 -13.54
C ALA A 79 0.41 20.18 -14.42
N THR A 80 1.74 20.26 -14.22
CA THR A 80 2.71 19.49 -15.00
C THR A 80 2.79 18.03 -14.57
N ASN A 81 2.39 17.74 -13.32
CA ASN A 81 2.45 16.41 -12.73
C ASN A 81 1.12 15.64 -12.82
N ASP A 82 0.02 16.34 -13.12
CA ASP A 82 -1.33 15.77 -13.20
C ASP A 82 -2.00 16.10 -14.54
N SER A 83 -1.31 15.71 -15.63
CA SER A 83 -1.75 15.83 -17.03
C SER A 83 -3.00 15.01 -17.38
N LYS A 84 -3.67 14.47 -16.37
CA LYS A 84 -4.78 13.54 -16.47
C LYS A 84 -6.12 14.22 -16.25
N ASN A 85 -6.15 15.35 -15.53
CA ASN A 85 -7.35 16.18 -15.48
C ASN A 85 -7.40 17.07 -16.73
N GLY A 86 -8.56 17.14 -17.37
CA GLY A 86 -8.70 17.93 -18.59
C GLY A 86 -10.15 18.25 -18.91
N LEU A 87 -10.34 19.29 -19.70
CA LEU A 87 -11.64 19.73 -20.19
C LEU A 87 -11.58 19.80 -21.72
N SER A 88 -12.55 19.19 -22.38
CA SER A 88 -12.78 19.31 -23.82
C SER A 88 -14.21 19.75 -24.05
N VAL A 89 -14.39 20.88 -24.72
CA VAL A 89 -15.71 21.36 -25.15
C VAL A 89 -15.83 21.14 -26.65
N THR A 90 -16.89 20.45 -27.06
CA THR A 90 -17.30 20.39 -28.46
C THR A 90 -18.48 21.33 -28.62
N ASP A 91 -18.27 22.43 -29.33
CA ASP A 91 -19.33 23.37 -29.67
C ASP A 91 -19.57 23.43 -31.18
N ASN A 92 -20.82 23.25 -31.60
CA ASN A 92 -21.22 23.26 -33.01
C ASN A 92 -21.55 24.68 -33.55
N TYR A 93 -21.43 25.72 -32.71
CA TYR A 93 -21.65 27.13 -33.10
C TYR A 93 -20.34 27.91 -33.32
N SER A 94 -19.19 27.37 -32.89
CA SER A 94 -17.88 27.98 -33.15
C SER A 94 -17.44 27.76 -34.60
N ASN A 95 -17.48 28.82 -35.40
CA ASN A 95 -17.16 28.79 -36.82
C ASN A 95 -15.71 28.34 -37.06
N GLU A 96 -15.56 27.22 -37.77
CA GLU A 96 -14.41 26.72 -38.53
C GLU A 96 -12.96 27.17 -38.19
N ASN A 97 -12.16 26.15 -37.81
CA ASN A 97 -10.78 25.92 -38.23
C ASN A 97 -9.59 26.63 -37.54
N ASN A 98 -9.77 27.63 -36.67
CA ASN A 98 -8.61 28.25 -35.98
C ASN A 98 -8.63 28.27 -34.45
N ASN A 99 -9.69 27.75 -33.80
CA ASN A 99 -9.88 27.93 -32.35
C ASN A 99 -9.51 26.72 -31.46
N LYS A 100 -8.83 25.68 -31.97
CA LYS A 100 -8.39 24.55 -31.12
C LYS A 100 -7.51 24.99 -29.93
N SER A 101 -6.77 26.09 -30.08
CA SER A 101 -5.96 26.70 -29.02
C SER A 101 -6.76 27.56 -28.03
N ALA A 102 -8.03 27.88 -28.31
CA ALA A 102 -8.91 28.70 -27.45
C ALA A 102 -9.88 27.87 -26.58
N ILE A 103 -9.86 26.53 -26.68
CA ILE A 103 -10.79 25.63 -25.98
C ILE A 103 -10.08 24.65 -25.02
N ALA A 104 -8.76 24.51 -25.11
CA ALA A 104 -7.98 23.76 -24.14
C ALA A 104 -7.79 24.65 -22.89
N ARG A 105 -8.64 24.44 -21.90
CA ARG A 105 -8.62 25.18 -20.65
C ARG A 105 -7.72 24.49 -19.64
N GLU A 106 -6.73 25.22 -19.14
CA GLU A 106 -5.87 24.71 -18.09
C GLU A 106 -6.67 24.55 -16.79
N PRO A 107 -6.59 23.40 -16.12
CA PRO A 107 -7.20 23.22 -14.82
C PRO A 107 -6.53 24.10 -13.77
N ILE A 108 -7.34 24.81 -13.00
CA ILE A 108 -6.95 25.46 -11.75
C ILE A 108 -7.23 24.46 -10.63
N TYR A 109 -6.16 23.88 -10.07
CA TYR A 109 -6.27 22.97 -8.94
C TYR A 109 -6.44 23.76 -7.65
N GLY A 110 -7.43 23.39 -6.86
CA GLY A 110 -7.70 24.10 -5.63
C GLY A 110 -6.65 23.85 -4.55
N GLU A 111 -6.35 24.87 -3.75
CA GLU A 111 -5.37 24.77 -2.66
C GLU A 111 -5.99 24.27 -1.34
N SER A 112 -7.27 23.92 -1.39
CA SER A 112 -8.05 23.37 -0.28
C SER A 112 -8.42 21.91 -0.51
N LEU A 113 -8.57 21.18 0.59
CA LEU A 113 -9.17 19.85 0.62
C LEU A 113 -10.49 19.89 1.39
N TYR A 114 -11.44 19.06 0.95
CA TYR A 114 -12.75 18.89 1.55
C TYR A 114 -12.96 17.46 2.05
N LYS A 115 -13.66 17.28 3.17
CA LYS A 115 -14.05 15.95 3.65
C LYS A 115 -15.23 15.44 2.85
N GLU A 116 -15.38 14.12 2.75
CA GLU A 116 -16.52 13.49 2.07
C GLU A 116 -17.86 13.96 2.65
N SER A 117 -17.95 14.06 3.98
CA SER A 117 -19.13 14.56 4.70
C SER A 117 -19.52 15.99 4.36
N SER A 118 -18.62 16.76 3.75
CA SER A 118 -18.77 18.19 3.47
C SER A 118 -18.72 18.49 1.98
N LEU A 119 -18.83 17.47 1.13
CA LEU A 119 -18.81 17.62 -0.32
C LEU A 119 -19.93 18.55 -0.83
N GLN A 120 -21.12 18.51 -0.22
CA GLN A 120 -22.21 19.44 -0.54
C GLN A 120 -21.82 20.90 -0.25
N LYS A 121 -21.15 21.15 0.88
CA LYS A 121 -20.63 22.49 1.19
C LYS A 121 -19.59 22.90 0.14
N ALA A 122 -18.72 22.00 -0.29
CA ALA A 122 -17.74 22.28 -1.32
C ALA A 122 -18.41 22.72 -2.64
N PHE A 123 -19.48 22.04 -3.06
CA PHE A 123 -20.29 22.45 -4.22
C PHE A 123 -20.92 23.84 -4.02
N SER A 124 -21.47 24.13 -2.83
CA SER A 124 -22.04 25.44 -2.51
C SER A 124 -20.98 26.55 -2.53
N ASP A 125 -19.82 26.33 -1.91
CA ASP A 125 -18.68 27.26 -1.92
C ASP A 125 -18.24 27.54 -3.36
N ALA A 126 -18.20 26.53 -4.23
CA ALA A 126 -17.85 26.69 -5.65
C ALA A 126 -18.88 27.47 -6.48
N SER A 127 -20.12 27.60 -6.00
CA SER A 127 -21.17 28.40 -6.63
C SER A 127 -21.23 29.85 -6.14
N ALA A 128 -20.49 30.18 -5.08
CA ALA A 128 -20.51 31.49 -4.45
C ALA A 128 -19.92 32.60 -5.34
N ALA A 129 -20.35 33.84 -5.10
CA ALA A 129 -19.92 35.00 -5.88
C ALA A 129 -18.46 35.41 -5.63
N ASP A 130 -17.91 35.02 -4.50
CA ASP A 130 -16.52 35.23 -4.08
C ASP A 130 -15.68 33.94 -4.18
N PHE A 131 -16.16 32.94 -4.92
CA PHE A 131 -15.43 31.69 -5.11
C PHE A 131 -14.04 31.94 -5.72
N ASP A 132 -13.01 31.57 -4.96
CA ASP A 132 -11.64 31.49 -5.42
C ASP A 132 -11.17 30.03 -5.32
N PRO A 133 -10.91 29.34 -6.46
CA PRO A 133 -10.40 27.98 -6.42
C PRO A 133 -9.06 27.89 -5.69
N LYS A 134 -8.25 28.95 -5.65
CA LYS A 134 -6.96 28.98 -4.93
C LYS A 134 -7.09 29.33 -3.45
N SER A 135 -8.32 29.50 -2.95
CA SER A 135 -8.53 29.72 -1.52
C SER A 135 -8.10 28.50 -0.69
N THR A 136 -7.71 28.74 0.57
CA THR A 136 -7.33 27.72 1.56
C THR A 136 -8.45 27.41 2.57
N ASN A 137 -9.71 27.72 2.24
CA ASN A 137 -10.86 27.68 3.14
C ASN A 137 -11.60 26.32 3.20
N GLY A 138 -10.99 25.24 2.69
CA GLY A 138 -11.56 23.88 2.81
C GLY A 138 -11.73 23.42 4.26
N ASP A 139 -12.65 22.48 4.50
CA ASP A 139 -12.97 21.98 5.85
C ASP A 139 -12.01 20.87 6.33
N ALA A 140 -11.10 20.41 5.47
CA ALA A 140 -10.04 19.47 5.79
C ALA A 140 -8.71 20.15 6.13
N THR A 141 -8.75 21.28 6.84
CA THR A 141 -7.54 22.07 7.20
C THR A 141 -6.53 21.28 8.03
N ASP A 142 -6.99 20.32 8.83
CA ASP A 142 -6.17 19.47 9.68
C ASP A 142 -5.38 18.39 8.92
N VAL A 143 -5.62 18.27 7.62
CA VAL A 143 -4.96 17.29 6.73
C VAL A 143 -3.66 17.84 6.16
N ILE A 144 -3.50 19.17 6.09
CA ILE A 144 -2.32 19.81 5.53
C ILE A 144 -1.53 20.47 6.67
N GLY A 145 -0.36 19.92 6.99
CA GLY A 145 0.56 20.44 8.00
C GLY A 145 1.90 20.79 7.37
N ASN A 146 2.36 22.04 7.51
CA ASN A 146 3.63 22.53 6.93
C ASN A 146 3.77 22.22 5.43
N GLY A 147 2.68 22.38 4.66
CA GLY A 147 2.66 22.10 3.22
C GLY A 147 2.68 20.62 2.84
N LYS A 148 2.50 19.70 3.80
CA LYS A 148 2.45 18.25 3.57
C LYS A 148 1.11 17.65 4.00
N ILE A 149 0.72 16.57 3.35
CA ILE A 149 -0.45 15.79 3.74
C ILE A 149 -0.10 14.95 4.97
N VAL A 150 -0.72 15.20 6.10
CA VAL A 150 -0.36 14.59 7.40
C VAL A 150 -1.39 13.61 7.94
N LYS A 151 -2.62 13.59 7.39
CA LYS A 151 -3.68 12.66 7.80
C LYS A 151 -4.12 11.75 6.66
N ALA A 152 -4.41 10.51 7.02
CA ALA A 152 -5.01 9.54 6.12
C ALA A 152 -6.53 9.76 6.01
N GLY A 153 -7.11 9.34 4.89
CA GLY A 153 -8.53 9.45 4.62
C GLY A 153 -8.85 9.73 3.16
N THR A 154 -10.15 9.80 2.88
CA THR A 154 -10.68 10.25 1.59
C THR A 154 -11.02 11.74 1.67
N TYR A 155 -10.44 12.52 0.76
CA TYR A 155 -10.66 13.95 0.62
C TYR A 155 -11.01 14.32 -0.81
N TYR A 156 -11.46 15.54 -1.01
CA TYR A 156 -11.86 16.06 -2.32
C TYR A 156 -11.17 17.39 -2.59
N GLN A 157 -10.73 17.56 -3.83
CA GLN A 157 -10.07 18.79 -4.28
C GLN A 157 -10.84 19.36 -5.47
N ALA A 158 -11.06 20.67 -5.45
CA ALA A 158 -11.62 21.38 -6.58
C ALA A 158 -10.66 21.34 -7.78
N VAL A 159 -11.21 21.07 -8.96
CA VAL A 159 -10.57 21.24 -10.25
C VAL A 159 -11.48 22.16 -11.06
N THR A 160 -11.02 23.39 -11.24
CA THR A 160 -11.81 24.48 -11.80
C THR A 160 -11.28 24.87 -13.17
N TYR A 161 -12.17 25.14 -14.11
CA TYR A 161 -11.82 25.66 -15.43
C TYR A 161 -12.53 26.99 -15.62
N LYS A 162 -11.78 28.01 -16.01
CA LYS A 162 -12.34 29.30 -16.41
C LYS A 162 -12.97 29.16 -17.78
N MET A 163 -14.19 29.66 -17.95
CA MET A 163 -15.01 29.44 -19.15
C MET A 163 -15.31 30.74 -19.92
N ASP A 164 -15.08 31.89 -19.32
CA ASP A 164 -15.35 33.23 -19.85
C ASP A 164 -14.13 33.89 -20.52
N ASP A 165 -13.02 33.16 -20.65
CA ASP A 165 -11.74 33.62 -21.21
C ASP A 165 -11.53 33.27 -22.70
N GLY A 166 -12.52 32.63 -23.34
CA GLY A 166 -12.45 32.23 -24.74
C GLY A 166 -13.24 33.16 -25.67
N GLU A 167 -12.96 33.11 -26.98
CA GLU A 167 -13.69 33.85 -28.04
C GLU A 167 -15.05 33.23 -28.40
N ASP A 168 -15.45 32.15 -27.72
CA ASP A 168 -16.70 31.44 -27.98
C ASP A 168 -17.88 32.12 -27.28
N THR A 169 -18.67 32.87 -28.06
CA THR A 169 -19.85 33.59 -27.58
C THR A 169 -20.93 32.66 -27.02
N ALA A 170 -21.04 31.43 -27.51
CA ALA A 170 -22.03 30.48 -27.01
C ALA A 170 -21.67 30.02 -25.60
N ILE A 171 -20.39 29.69 -25.37
CA ILE A 171 -19.88 29.39 -24.03
C ILE A 171 -20.00 30.61 -23.11
N GLN A 172 -19.66 31.82 -23.57
CA GLN A 172 -19.81 33.05 -22.78
C GLN A 172 -21.27 33.28 -22.36
N ASN A 173 -22.25 32.99 -23.22
CA ASN A 173 -23.65 33.12 -22.84
C ASN A 173 -24.09 32.03 -21.83
N ILE A 174 -23.49 30.84 -21.88
CA ILE A 174 -23.72 29.78 -20.88
C ILE A 174 -23.13 30.16 -19.52
N VAL A 175 -21.95 30.78 -19.47
CA VAL A 175 -21.31 31.11 -18.18
C VAL A 175 -21.59 32.54 -17.73
N GLY A 176 -22.22 33.35 -18.57
CA GLY A 176 -22.57 34.72 -18.27
C GLY A 176 -23.93 34.87 -17.57
N VAL A 177 -24.22 36.12 -17.19
CA VAL A 177 -25.52 36.52 -16.59
C VAL A 177 -26.58 36.90 -17.64
N LYS A 178 -26.25 36.78 -18.93
CA LYS A 178 -27.21 37.09 -19.99
C LYS A 178 -28.32 36.02 -20.00
N LYS A 179 -29.56 36.48 -19.95
CA LYS A 179 -30.74 35.64 -20.10
C LYS A 179 -31.07 35.50 -21.58
N ASP A 180 -31.56 34.33 -21.97
CA ASP A 180 -32.07 34.09 -23.31
C ASP A 180 -33.29 34.98 -23.58
N ASP A 181 -33.31 35.61 -24.75
CA ASP A 181 -34.31 36.64 -25.08
C ASP A 181 -35.72 36.06 -25.27
N LEU A 182 -35.83 34.75 -25.59
CA LEU A 182 -37.09 34.04 -25.85
C LEU A 182 -37.70 33.44 -24.57
N THR A 183 -36.88 32.81 -23.75
CA THR A 183 -37.30 32.11 -22.52
C THR A 183 -37.19 32.97 -21.27
N HIS A 184 -36.46 34.08 -21.34
CA HIS A 184 -36.09 34.94 -20.20
C HIS A 184 -35.36 34.20 -19.06
N GLY A 185 -34.91 32.97 -19.31
CA GLY A 185 -34.12 32.13 -18.41
C GLY A 185 -32.64 32.21 -18.72
N TYR A 186 -31.80 31.66 -17.85
CA TYR A 186 -30.40 31.39 -18.18
C TYR A 186 -30.32 30.23 -19.17
N LEU A 187 -29.37 30.27 -20.10
CA LEU A 187 -29.13 29.13 -21.00
C LEU A 187 -28.66 27.93 -20.21
N ASP A 188 -29.28 26.77 -20.39
CA ASP A 188 -28.78 25.54 -19.80
C ASP A 188 -27.35 25.21 -20.30
N PRO A 189 -26.50 24.61 -19.45
CA PRO A 189 -25.21 24.14 -19.91
C PRO A 189 -25.37 23.06 -20.98
N TYR A 190 -24.35 22.91 -21.82
CA TYR A 190 -24.25 21.74 -22.68
C TYR A 190 -24.30 20.44 -21.88
N GLU A 191 -24.71 19.37 -22.55
CA GLU A 191 -24.64 18.04 -21.96
C GLU A 191 -23.21 17.79 -21.49
N THR A 192 -23.08 17.49 -20.21
CA THR A 192 -21.80 17.40 -19.53
C THR A 192 -21.56 15.96 -19.13
N PHE A 193 -20.36 15.48 -19.45
CA PHE A 193 -19.93 14.12 -19.21
C PHE A 193 -18.63 14.11 -18.44
N ILE A 194 -18.44 13.11 -17.56
CA ILE A 194 -17.21 12.93 -16.79
C ILE A 194 -16.64 11.54 -17.07
N ASN A 195 -15.36 11.48 -17.47
CA ASN A 195 -14.59 10.25 -17.72
C ASN A 195 -15.15 9.33 -18.83
N GLY A 196 -15.77 9.93 -19.85
CA GLY A 196 -16.34 9.27 -21.02
C GLY A 196 -17.43 10.16 -21.61
N ASP A 197 -17.92 9.86 -22.81
CA ASP A 197 -18.94 10.65 -23.51
C ASP A 197 -20.20 9.84 -23.88
N ASP A 198 -20.42 8.73 -23.17
CA ASP A 198 -21.65 7.93 -23.25
C ASP A 198 -22.69 8.37 -22.20
N ASP A 199 -23.93 7.91 -22.36
CA ASP A 199 -25.03 8.26 -21.44
C ASP A 199 -24.81 7.80 -20.00
N ALA A 200 -23.97 6.78 -19.77
CA ALA A 200 -23.62 6.32 -18.43
C ALA A 200 -22.72 7.32 -17.68
N ASN A 201 -21.95 8.11 -18.43
CA ASN A 201 -21.05 9.15 -17.91
C ASN A 201 -21.67 10.55 -17.91
N LYS A 202 -22.94 10.69 -18.33
CA LYS A 202 -23.68 11.96 -18.30
C LYS A 202 -23.97 12.38 -16.87
N VAL A 203 -23.61 13.61 -16.52
CA VAL A 203 -23.71 14.14 -15.15
C VAL A 203 -24.61 15.38 -15.07
N ALA A 204 -25.17 15.58 -13.88
CA ALA A 204 -25.98 16.75 -13.57
C ALA A 204 -25.15 17.88 -12.96
N MET A 205 -25.56 19.11 -13.28
CA MET A 205 -25.07 20.33 -12.64
C MET A 205 -25.65 20.44 -11.23
N TYR A 206 -24.84 20.87 -10.27
CA TYR A 206 -25.29 21.31 -8.96
C TYR A 206 -26.07 22.62 -9.08
N LYS A 207 -27.26 22.67 -8.47
CA LYS A 207 -28.05 23.90 -8.34
C LYS A 207 -28.08 24.29 -6.86
N ASP A 208 -27.89 25.57 -6.55
CA ASP A 208 -27.90 26.07 -5.16
C ASP A 208 -29.26 25.84 -4.46
N THR A 209 -30.33 25.66 -5.24
CA THR A 209 -31.65 25.25 -4.74
C THR A 209 -31.74 23.77 -4.33
N ASP A 210 -30.71 22.96 -4.60
CA ASP A 210 -30.69 21.53 -4.29
C ASP A 210 -30.41 21.32 -2.80
N THR A 211 -31.45 21.05 -2.03
CA THR A 211 -31.34 20.70 -0.60
C THR A 211 -30.56 19.40 -0.38
N THR A 212 -30.52 18.53 -1.39
CA THR A 212 -29.70 17.31 -1.47
C THR A 212 -29.22 17.13 -2.91
N PRO A 213 -27.91 17.21 -3.20
CA PRO A 213 -27.38 16.84 -4.50
C PRO A 213 -27.86 15.42 -4.84
N ASN A 214 -28.41 15.21 -6.02
CA ASN A 214 -28.69 13.85 -6.46
C ASN A 214 -27.36 13.10 -6.69
N ALA A 215 -27.37 11.76 -6.70
CA ALA A 215 -26.16 10.96 -6.86
C ALA A 215 -25.35 11.31 -8.15
N ASN A 216 -26.01 11.90 -9.15
CA ASN A 216 -25.41 12.27 -10.44
C ASN A 216 -24.90 13.72 -10.48
N THR A 217 -25.04 14.47 -9.39
CA THR A 217 -24.56 15.86 -9.30
C THR A 217 -23.05 15.85 -9.09
N GLN A 218 -22.30 16.27 -10.11
CA GLN A 218 -20.84 16.05 -10.13
C GLN A 218 -20.04 17.31 -10.50
N TYR A 219 -20.70 18.41 -10.87
CA TYR A 219 -20.04 19.67 -11.23
C TYR A 219 -20.85 20.91 -10.84
N VAL A 220 -20.18 22.06 -10.70
CA VAL A 220 -20.78 23.39 -10.52
C VAL A 220 -20.53 24.23 -11.75
N LEU A 221 -21.54 25.00 -12.17
CA LEU A 221 -21.36 26.11 -13.11
C LEU A 221 -21.57 27.42 -12.37
N ASN A 222 -20.50 28.19 -12.18
CA ASN A 222 -20.54 29.49 -11.52
C ASN A 222 -20.71 30.60 -12.57
N ARG A 223 -21.86 31.27 -12.54
CA ARG A 223 -22.24 32.32 -13.51
C ARG A 223 -22.04 33.74 -12.98
N ASN A 224 -21.39 33.89 -11.82
CA ASN A 224 -21.20 35.22 -11.24
C ASN A 224 -20.34 36.08 -12.19
N PRO A 225 -20.69 37.38 -12.35
CA PRO A 225 -19.98 38.27 -13.27
C PRO A 225 -18.47 38.26 -13.04
N GLY A 226 -17.70 37.93 -14.09
CA GLY A 226 -16.24 37.92 -14.07
C GLY A 226 -15.57 36.65 -13.51
N LEU A 227 -16.35 35.66 -13.06
CA LEU A 227 -15.84 34.34 -12.70
C LEU A 227 -16.02 33.34 -13.86
N GLY A 228 -17.28 33.10 -14.25
CA GLY A 228 -17.64 32.22 -15.36
C GLY A 228 -16.89 30.87 -15.35
N THR A 229 -17.07 30.03 -14.33
CA THR A 229 -16.26 28.80 -14.17
C THR A 229 -17.08 27.53 -14.16
N ILE A 230 -16.47 26.41 -14.57
CA ILE A 230 -16.96 25.06 -14.28
C ILE A 230 -16.02 24.37 -13.28
N THR A 231 -16.56 23.79 -12.22
CA THR A 231 -15.77 23.15 -11.15
C THR A 231 -16.23 21.73 -10.93
N VAL A 232 -15.28 20.79 -10.86
CA VAL A 232 -15.52 19.41 -10.41
C VAL A 232 -14.66 19.09 -9.19
N PHE A 233 -15.08 18.10 -8.41
CA PHE A 233 -14.33 17.64 -7.25
C PHE A 233 -13.73 16.26 -7.51
N ARG A 234 -12.41 16.17 -7.56
CA ARG A 234 -11.68 14.91 -7.70
C ARG A 234 -11.41 14.28 -6.33
N LYS A 235 -11.47 12.95 -6.26
CA LYS A 235 -11.17 12.22 -5.01
C LYS A 235 -9.65 12.13 -4.83
N ILE A 236 -9.18 12.51 -3.65
CA ILE A 236 -7.82 12.32 -3.15
C ILE A 236 -7.89 11.25 -2.06
N ASN A 237 -7.33 10.08 -2.32
CA ASN A 237 -7.21 9.02 -1.35
C ASN A 237 -5.83 9.05 -0.72
N VAL A 238 -5.81 9.15 0.62
CA VAL A 238 -4.58 9.12 1.42
C VAL A 238 -4.62 7.84 2.24
N PRO A 239 -3.93 6.77 1.82
CA PRO A 239 -4.04 5.49 2.51
C PRO A 239 -3.58 5.57 3.97
N GLY A 240 -4.39 4.99 4.86
CA GLY A 240 -4.04 4.73 6.26
C GLY A 240 -2.84 3.81 6.37
N LYS A 241 -2.15 3.83 7.51
CA LYS A 241 -1.08 2.90 7.83
C LYS A 241 -1.60 1.87 8.80
N ILE A 242 -1.31 0.60 8.54
CA ILE A 242 -1.65 -0.48 9.46
C ILE A 242 -0.42 -0.89 10.25
N THR A 243 -0.61 -1.09 11.55
CA THR A 243 0.25 -1.89 12.41
C THR A 243 -0.38 -3.28 12.49
N ASP A 244 0.20 -4.22 11.77
CA ASP A 244 -0.18 -5.62 11.78
C ASP A 244 0.65 -6.41 12.80
N SER A 245 0.03 -7.43 13.39
CA SER A 245 0.70 -8.46 14.17
C SER A 245 0.16 -9.81 13.73
N LEU A 246 1.06 -10.75 13.44
CA LEU A 246 0.74 -12.14 13.17
C LEU A 246 1.56 -12.97 14.15
N ASN A 247 0.89 -13.77 14.99
CA ASN A 247 1.59 -14.71 15.85
C ASN A 247 2.46 -15.68 15.01
N THR A 248 3.51 -16.25 15.61
CA THR A 248 4.37 -17.26 14.96
C THR A 248 4.20 -18.60 15.67
N PRO A 249 3.28 -19.46 15.23
CA PRO A 249 3.09 -20.79 15.80
C PRO A 249 4.35 -21.66 15.72
N SER A 250 4.53 -22.55 16.70
CA SER A 250 5.63 -23.51 16.73
C SER A 250 5.15 -24.93 17.03
N VAL A 251 5.61 -25.90 16.25
CA VAL A 251 5.31 -27.33 16.38
C VAL A 251 6.57 -28.17 16.18
N THR A 252 6.49 -29.50 16.30
CA THR A 252 7.62 -30.41 16.09
C THR A 252 7.46 -31.23 14.80
N VAL A 253 8.57 -31.75 14.26
CA VAL A 253 8.54 -32.73 13.16
C VAL A 253 7.62 -33.91 13.50
N GLY A 254 6.73 -34.24 12.58
CA GLY A 254 5.71 -35.28 12.70
C GLY A 254 4.31 -34.75 13.05
N THR A 255 4.18 -33.48 13.47
CA THR A 255 2.89 -32.80 13.65
C THR A 255 2.15 -32.69 12.32
N THR A 256 0.82 -32.81 12.34
CA THR A 256 -0.03 -32.66 11.15
C THR A 256 -0.30 -31.18 10.87
N THR A 257 -0.56 -30.83 9.61
CA THR A 257 -0.87 -29.45 9.21
C THR A 257 -2.16 -28.90 9.83
N LYS A 258 -3.05 -29.78 10.31
CA LYS A 258 -4.35 -29.46 10.97
C LYS A 258 -4.30 -29.49 12.49
N ASP A 259 -3.12 -29.63 13.09
CA ASP A 259 -2.98 -29.66 14.55
C ASP A 259 -3.59 -28.41 15.21
N SER A 260 -4.28 -28.60 16.34
CA SER A 260 -4.96 -27.50 17.02
C SER A 260 -4.00 -26.42 17.54
N ALA A 261 -2.72 -26.75 17.75
CA ALA A 261 -1.69 -25.78 18.07
C ALA A 261 -1.44 -24.76 16.95
N LEU A 262 -1.77 -25.11 15.70
CA LEU A 262 -1.64 -24.25 14.52
C LEU A 262 -2.92 -23.44 14.25
N ASN A 263 -4.07 -23.79 14.84
CA ASN A 263 -5.36 -23.17 14.50
C ASN A 263 -5.76 -22.04 15.46
N LYS A 264 -4.78 -21.36 16.07
CA LYS A 264 -5.00 -20.26 17.01
C LYS A 264 -4.88 -18.91 16.30
N THR A 265 -5.90 -18.07 16.46
CA THR A 265 -5.93 -16.70 15.95
C THR A 265 -5.48 -15.66 16.98
N ASP A 266 -5.21 -16.08 18.22
CA ASP A 266 -4.69 -15.23 19.28
C ASP A 266 -3.37 -14.54 18.87
N GLY A 267 -3.31 -13.22 19.00
CA GLY A 267 -2.15 -12.42 18.60
C GLY A 267 -2.14 -11.99 17.13
N ILE A 268 -3.21 -12.26 16.38
CA ILE A 268 -3.48 -11.65 15.08
C ILE A 268 -4.24 -10.33 15.28
N SER A 269 -3.70 -9.22 14.78
CA SER A 269 -4.35 -7.90 14.86
C SER A 269 -4.02 -7.02 13.67
N LEU A 270 -4.98 -6.18 13.27
CA LEU A 270 -4.78 -5.09 12.31
C LEU A 270 -5.27 -3.79 12.95
N ILE A 271 -4.34 -2.95 13.37
CA ILE A 271 -4.64 -1.68 14.05
C ILE A 271 -4.21 -0.54 13.14
N ASP A 272 -5.08 0.43 12.87
CA ASP A 272 -4.72 1.59 12.07
C ASP A 272 -3.96 2.68 12.86
N GLN A 273 -3.60 3.75 12.16
CA GLN A 273 -2.92 4.89 12.77
C GLN A 273 -3.73 5.61 13.87
N ASP A 274 -5.06 5.49 13.84
CA ASP A 274 -5.98 6.09 14.79
C ASP A 274 -6.29 5.15 15.97
N LYS A 275 -5.65 3.97 15.97
CA LYS A 275 -5.77 2.87 16.94
C LYS A 275 -7.07 2.10 16.85
N ASP A 276 -7.79 2.23 15.74
CA ASP A 276 -8.97 1.44 15.47
C ASP A 276 -8.58 0.04 14.99
N ASN A 277 -9.30 -0.97 15.50
CA ASN A 277 -9.12 -2.35 15.08
C ASN A 277 -9.97 -2.60 13.83
N LEU A 278 -9.32 -3.08 12.76
CA LEU A 278 -9.96 -3.39 11.49
C LEU A 278 -10.60 -4.79 11.46
N ILE A 279 -10.44 -5.60 12.50
CA ILE A 279 -11.03 -6.93 12.62
C ILE A 279 -12.19 -6.89 13.62
N ASP A 280 -13.43 -7.03 13.14
CA ASP A 280 -14.62 -7.10 13.99
C ASP A 280 -14.83 -8.51 14.60
N ASP A 281 -14.47 -9.56 13.86
CA ASP A 281 -14.75 -10.95 14.24
C ASP A 281 -13.53 -11.85 13.98
N PRO A 282 -12.67 -12.07 15.00
CA PRO A 282 -11.49 -12.93 14.88
C PRO A 282 -11.82 -14.39 14.53
N SER A 283 -13.07 -14.85 14.71
CA SER A 283 -13.47 -16.22 14.35
C SER A 283 -13.60 -16.43 12.84
N LYS A 284 -13.68 -15.34 12.06
CA LYS A 284 -13.73 -15.38 10.59
C LYS A 284 -12.35 -15.35 9.94
N ILE A 285 -11.27 -15.22 10.71
CA ILE A 285 -9.90 -15.31 10.19
C ILE A 285 -9.69 -16.73 9.66
N VAL A 286 -9.26 -16.83 8.41
CA VAL A 286 -8.98 -18.11 7.75
C VAL A 286 -7.49 -18.37 7.78
N LEU A 287 -7.09 -19.43 8.46
CA LEU A 287 -5.72 -19.96 8.48
C LEU A 287 -5.65 -21.11 7.47
N ASP A 288 -4.83 -20.97 6.44
CA ASP A 288 -4.65 -22.02 5.43
C ASP A 288 -3.87 -23.21 6.03
N ASP A 289 -4.16 -24.43 5.57
CA ASP A 289 -3.48 -25.66 5.98
C ASP A 289 -2.39 -26.10 4.99
N THR A 290 -2.16 -25.28 3.96
CA THR A 290 -1.08 -25.42 2.99
C THR A 290 0.16 -24.66 3.45
N TYR A 291 1.33 -25.32 3.41
CA TYR A 291 2.59 -24.76 3.90
C TYR A 291 3.66 -24.72 2.82
N TYR A 292 4.42 -23.63 2.81
CA TYR A 292 5.49 -23.34 1.86
C TYR A 292 6.79 -23.14 2.64
N ASP A 293 7.91 -23.64 2.11
CA ASP A 293 9.22 -23.37 2.69
C ASP A 293 9.47 -21.85 2.73
N SER A 294 10.03 -21.34 3.84
CA SER A 294 10.28 -19.90 4.00
C SER A 294 11.24 -19.28 2.97
N SER A 295 11.96 -20.09 2.20
CA SER A 295 12.77 -19.65 1.06
C SER A 295 11.97 -19.42 -0.22
N THR A 296 10.71 -19.84 -0.27
CA THR A 296 9.80 -19.63 -1.42
C THR A 296 9.47 -18.15 -1.54
N ASP A 297 9.47 -17.60 -2.77
CA ASP A 297 9.12 -16.20 -3.01
C ASP A 297 7.70 -15.89 -2.51
N PRO A 298 7.55 -14.97 -1.53
CA PRO A 298 6.26 -14.56 -1.00
C PRO A 298 5.20 -14.22 -2.05
N LYS A 299 5.61 -13.58 -3.16
CA LYS A 299 4.66 -13.16 -4.21
C LYS A 299 4.00 -14.35 -4.88
N THR A 300 4.78 -15.38 -5.19
CA THR A 300 4.29 -16.62 -5.82
C THR A 300 3.37 -17.41 -4.89
N ILE A 301 3.53 -17.28 -3.57
CA ILE A 301 2.62 -17.89 -2.60
C ILE A 301 1.28 -17.15 -2.59
N LEU A 302 1.33 -15.83 -2.54
CA LEU A 302 0.14 -14.98 -2.49
C LEU A 302 -0.68 -15.03 -3.78
N ASP A 303 -0.04 -15.05 -4.96
CA ASP A 303 -0.74 -15.18 -6.24
C ASP A 303 -1.22 -16.62 -6.54
N GLY A 304 -0.86 -17.59 -5.70
CA GLY A 304 -1.29 -18.99 -5.81
C GLY A 304 -0.52 -19.83 -6.82
N THR A 305 0.60 -19.34 -7.36
CA THR A 305 1.42 -20.07 -8.36
C THR A 305 2.52 -20.94 -7.73
N ALA A 306 2.88 -20.70 -6.47
CA ALA A 306 3.87 -21.49 -5.75
C ALA A 306 3.40 -22.94 -5.54
N THR A 307 4.35 -23.87 -5.64
CA THR A 307 4.11 -25.27 -5.27
C THR A 307 4.22 -25.44 -3.75
N PRO A 308 3.21 -26.00 -3.06
CA PRO A 308 3.29 -26.27 -1.63
C PRO A 308 4.43 -27.22 -1.29
N SER A 309 5.12 -26.94 -0.18
CA SER A 309 6.11 -27.87 0.38
C SER A 309 5.45 -29.00 1.16
N ILE A 310 4.25 -28.74 1.71
CA ILE A 310 3.42 -29.70 2.41
C ILE A 310 1.97 -29.42 2.01
N SER A 311 1.30 -30.44 1.49
CA SER A 311 -0.10 -30.37 1.09
C SER A 311 -1.06 -30.42 2.29
N PRO A 312 -2.34 -30.05 2.12
CA PRO A 312 -3.39 -30.27 3.11
C PRO A 312 -3.38 -31.71 3.65
N ASP A 313 -3.63 -31.90 4.94
CA ASP A 313 -3.53 -33.18 5.68
C ASP A 313 -2.12 -33.79 5.84
N GLY A 314 -1.09 -33.14 5.31
CA GLY A 314 0.31 -33.57 5.41
C GLY A 314 0.88 -33.50 6.83
N LYS A 315 2.05 -34.13 7.00
CA LYS A 315 2.88 -34.01 8.22
C LYS A 315 4.13 -33.20 7.91
N PHE A 316 4.57 -32.40 8.87
CA PHE A 316 5.89 -31.77 8.78
C PHE A 316 6.98 -32.85 8.90
N THR A 317 7.70 -33.11 7.81
CA THR A 317 8.78 -34.12 7.78
C THR A 317 10.17 -33.51 7.97
N LYS A 318 10.30 -32.19 7.80
CA LYS A 318 11.54 -31.44 7.96
C LYS A 318 11.35 -30.30 8.96
N ALA A 319 12.31 -30.14 9.86
CA ALA A 319 12.40 -28.96 10.70
C ALA A 319 12.79 -27.74 9.86
N GLY A 320 12.35 -26.56 10.24
CA GLY A 320 12.58 -25.33 9.49
C GLY A 320 11.50 -24.27 9.70
N GLN A 321 11.59 -23.18 8.95
CA GLN A 321 10.58 -22.14 8.90
C GLN A 321 9.71 -22.34 7.66
N TYR A 322 8.40 -22.20 7.85
CA TYR A 322 7.41 -22.30 6.79
C TYR A 322 6.54 -21.04 6.79
N TYR A 323 5.94 -20.75 5.65
CA TYR A 323 4.86 -19.78 5.51
C TYR A 323 3.54 -20.50 5.23
N ARG A 324 2.45 -19.93 5.74
CA ARG A 324 1.08 -20.23 5.32
C ARG A 324 0.32 -18.94 5.07
N LYS A 325 -0.76 -19.01 4.28
CA LYS A 325 -1.65 -17.87 4.08
C LYS A 325 -2.57 -17.67 5.29
N VAL A 326 -2.78 -16.42 5.64
CA VAL A 326 -3.76 -15.98 6.65
C VAL A 326 -4.63 -14.92 6.02
N THR A 327 -5.90 -15.23 5.79
CA THR A 327 -6.88 -14.31 5.22
C THR A 327 -7.72 -13.71 6.34
N ILE A 328 -7.68 -12.38 6.45
CA ILE A 328 -8.35 -11.60 7.48
C ILE A 328 -9.47 -10.80 6.80
N PRO A 329 -10.74 -11.12 7.08
CA PRO A 329 -11.86 -10.27 6.69
C PRO A 329 -11.78 -8.94 7.43
N LEU A 330 -11.94 -7.83 6.71
CA LEU A 330 -12.01 -6.50 7.30
C LEU A 330 -13.42 -6.24 7.83
N LYS A 331 -13.50 -5.35 8.82
CA LYS A 331 -14.74 -4.79 9.36
C LYS A 331 -15.65 -4.26 8.25
N SER A 332 -16.96 -4.47 8.42
CA SER A 332 -17.96 -4.02 7.45
C SER A 332 -17.86 -2.50 7.23
N GLY A 333 -17.87 -2.07 5.96
CA GLY A 333 -17.72 -0.66 5.58
C GLY A 333 -16.28 -0.18 5.44
N ILE A 334 -15.28 -1.03 5.74
CA ILE A 334 -13.86 -0.73 5.53
C ILE A 334 -13.38 -1.42 4.24
N SER A 335 -12.67 -0.69 3.37
CA SER A 335 -11.94 -1.28 2.24
C SER A 335 -10.44 -1.29 2.50
N GLY A 336 -9.79 -2.41 2.24
CA GLY A 336 -8.33 -2.52 2.33
C GLY A 336 -7.59 -1.63 1.34
N ASN A 337 -8.25 -1.16 0.28
CA ASN A 337 -7.69 -0.17 -0.65
C ASN A 337 -7.44 1.20 0.00
N ASP A 338 -8.08 1.46 1.13
CA ASP A 338 -7.91 2.68 1.92
C ASP A 338 -6.69 2.60 2.84
N TYR A 339 -5.96 1.48 2.84
CA TYR A 339 -4.83 1.23 3.74
C TYR A 339 -3.60 0.72 3.00
N LYS A 340 -2.44 1.05 3.57
CA LYS A 340 -1.16 0.45 3.25
C LYS A 340 -0.77 -0.50 4.38
N PHE A 341 -0.72 -1.79 4.06
CA PHE A 341 -0.26 -2.85 4.95
C PHE A 341 1.26 -3.00 4.86
N ASN A 342 1.89 -3.54 5.91
CA ASN A 342 3.32 -3.83 5.89
C ASN A 342 3.58 -5.21 5.26
N GLY A 343 4.80 -5.37 4.73
CA GLY A 343 5.24 -6.65 4.16
C GLY A 343 4.53 -7.05 2.87
N ASP A 344 4.60 -8.33 2.55
CA ASP A 344 3.90 -8.92 1.41
C ASP A 344 2.45 -9.27 1.80
N TYR A 345 1.49 -8.77 1.02
CA TYR A 345 0.07 -9.00 1.23
C TYR A 345 -0.69 -9.03 -0.10
N GLN A 346 -1.91 -9.55 -0.07
CA GLN A 346 -2.84 -9.54 -1.19
C GLN A 346 -4.23 -9.12 -0.71
N LEU A 347 -4.82 -8.11 -1.38
CA LEU A 347 -6.21 -7.73 -1.15
C LEU A 347 -7.15 -8.58 -2.02
N SER A 348 -8.34 -8.87 -1.51
CA SER A 348 -9.43 -9.36 -2.36
C SER A 348 -9.82 -8.28 -3.38
N THR A 349 -10.40 -8.67 -4.51
CA THR A 349 -10.77 -7.75 -5.61
C THR A 349 -11.70 -6.60 -5.16
N ASP A 350 -12.56 -6.86 -4.18
CA ASP A 350 -13.45 -5.88 -3.56
C ASP A 350 -12.80 -5.10 -2.40
N GLY A 351 -11.58 -5.48 -2.00
CA GLY A 351 -10.87 -4.93 -0.84
C GLY A 351 -11.48 -5.31 0.51
N ALA A 352 -12.46 -6.23 0.58
CA ALA A 352 -13.11 -6.60 1.83
C ALA A 352 -12.27 -7.50 2.75
N SER A 353 -11.17 -8.06 2.24
CA SER A 353 -10.24 -8.89 3.02
C SER A 353 -8.80 -8.69 2.57
N VAL A 354 -7.87 -8.98 3.48
CA VAL A 354 -6.43 -8.97 3.23
C VAL A 354 -5.83 -10.33 3.58
N THR A 355 -4.93 -10.82 2.73
CA THR A 355 -4.21 -12.08 2.93
C THR A 355 -2.73 -11.78 3.16
N PHE A 356 -2.19 -12.30 4.25
CA PHE A 356 -0.78 -12.23 4.62
C PHE A 356 -0.11 -13.60 4.58
N LEU A 357 1.22 -13.59 4.65
CA LEU A 357 2.00 -14.77 4.95
C LEU A 357 2.38 -14.79 6.43
N GLN A 358 1.91 -15.83 7.13
CA GLN A 358 2.28 -16.07 8.52
C GLN A 358 3.41 -17.09 8.60
N LYS A 359 4.42 -16.75 9.41
CA LYS A 359 5.54 -17.65 9.71
C LYS A 359 5.10 -18.74 10.70
N VAL A 360 5.53 -19.98 10.45
CA VAL A 360 5.37 -21.14 11.33
C VAL A 360 6.72 -21.83 11.52
N ILE A 361 7.06 -22.16 12.76
CA ILE A 361 8.33 -22.80 13.12
C ILE A 361 8.10 -24.28 13.37
N VAL A 362 8.89 -25.14 12.71
CA VAL A 362 8.90 -26.58 12.94
C VAL A 362 10.24 -26.97 13.56
N GLN A 363 10.19 -27.43 14.81
CA GLN A 363 11.35 -27.87 15.57
C GLN A 363 11.68 -29.34 15.30
N PRO A 364 12.95 -29.76 15.42
CA PRO A 364 13.33 -31.18 15.33
C PRO A 364 12.60 -32.03 16.37
N LYS A 365 12.24 -33.26 16.01
CA LYS A 365 11.70 -34.22 16.97
C LYS A 365 12.82 -34.74 17.86
N ALA A 366 12.68 -34.57 19.17
CA ALA A 366 13.63 -35.15 20.12
C ALA A 366 13.67 -36.68 19.97
N ASN A 367 14.85 -37.26 19.80
CA ASN A 367 15.03 -38.71 19.78
C ASN A 367 14.84 -39.25 21.21
N SER A 368 13.62 -39.67 21.53
CA SER A 368 13.38 -40.56 22.67
C SER A 368 13.80 -41.97 22.27
N GLY A 369 15.10 -42.24 22.31
CA GLY A 369 15.67 -43.57 22.25
C GLY A 369 15.46 -44.32 23.56
N SER A 370 14.21 -44.74 23.82
CA SER A 370 13.89 -45.69 24.88
C SER A 370 14.33 -47.10 24.45
N GLY A 371 15.63 -47.37 24.54
CA GLY A 371 16.17 -48.72 24.45
C GLY A 371 16.02 -49.44 25.79
N SER A 372 14.90 -50.14 25.98
CA SER A 372 14.75 -51.14 27.04
C SER A 372 15.84 -52.20 26.90
N HIS A 373 16.81 -52.22 27.82
CA HIS A 373 17.64 -53.39 28.07
C HIS A 373 17.25 -53.99 29.41
N SER A 374 16.42 -55.03 29.32
CA SER A 374 16.00 -55.87 30.44
C SER A 374 17.19 -56.67 30.93
N GLY A 375 17.64 -56.39 32.14
CA GLY A 375 18.62 -57.16 32.88
C GLY A 375 18.18 -57.26 34.34
N SER A 376 17.34 -58.25 34.64
CA SER A 376 17.01 -58.63 36.02
C SER A 376 18.27 -59.09 36.74
N ASN A 377 18.67 -58.39 37.81
CA ASN A 377 19.26 -59.06 38.95
C ASN A 377 18.80 -58.39 40.26
N SER A 378 18.39 -59.26 41.17
CA SER A 378 17.81 -58.98 42.49
C SER A 378 18.91 -58.57 43.47
N GLY A 379 18.67 -57.53 44.27
CA GLY A 379 19.63 -57.03 45.25
C GLY A 379 18.97 -56.07 46.24
N SER A 380 18.69 -56.63 47.41
CA SER A 380 18.09 -56.01 48.59
C SER A 380 18.83 -54.74 49.08
N GLY A 381 18.08 -53.91 49.80
CA GLY A 381 18.51 -52.61 50.29
C GLY A 381 19.75 -52.59 51.19
N SER A 382 20.36 -51.40 51.19
CA SER A 382 21.07 -50.71 52.27
C SER A 382 22.54 -50.35 51.97
N ASN A 383 22.74 -49.03 51.98
CA ASN A 383 23.92 -48.26 52.36
C ASN A 383 25.19 -48.22 51.50
N ASN A 384 25.40 -46.98 51.05
CA ASN A 384 26.62 -46.16 51.04
C ASN A 384 27.59 -46.21 49.85
N ASN A 385 27.87 -44.96 49.45
CA ASN A 385 28.95 -44.41 48.64
C ASN A 385 28.86 -44.63 47.13
N ASN A 386 28.62 -43.52 46.40
CA ASN A 386 29.62 -43.00 45.47
C ASN A 386 29.31 -41.56 45.03
N ASN A 387 30.27 -40.66 45.33
CA ASN A 387 30.58 -39.38 44.70
C ASN A 387 29.49 -38.71 43.85
N GLY A 388 28.62 -37.96 44.51
CA GLY A 388 27.92 -36.86 43.84
C GLY A 388 28.90 -35.71 43.66
N HIS A 389 29.35 -35.46 42.43
CA HIS A 389 30.02 -34.20 42.12
C HIS A 389 29.04 -33.07 42.46
N ASN A 390 29.32 -32.38 43.56
CA ASN A 390 28.47 -31.33 44.09
C ASN A 390 28.69 -30.06 43.24
N TRP A 391 28.03 -30.02 42.09
CA TRP A 391 28.03 -28.87 41.18
C TRP A 391 26.98 -27.85 41.63
N THR A 392 27.42 -26.62 41.89
CA THR A 392 26.51 -25.48 42.07
C THR A 392 26.25 -24.86 40.70
N THR A 393 24.98 -24.64 40.34
CA THR A 393 24.58 -24.11 39.02
C THR A 393 24.00 -22.71 39.16
N GLU A 394 24.37 -21.81 38.25
CA GLU A 394 23.89 -20.43 38.15
C GLU A 394 23.31 -20.19 36.76
N ASP A 395 22.14 -19.54 36.68
CA ASP A 395 21.60 -19.04 35.41
C ASP A 395 22.39 -17.79 34.99
N ILE A 396 22.86 -17.77 33.75
CA ILE A 396 23.64 -16.69 33.15
C ILE A 396 23.13 -16.41 31.74
N LYS A 397 23.59 -15.33 31.11
CA LYS A 397 23.37 -15.09 29.67
C LYS A 397 24.68 -14.64 29.06
N GLY A 398 25.20 -15.42 28.12
CA GLY A 398 26.49 -15.14 27.53
C GLY A 398 26.77 -15.94 26.30
N ILE A 399 27.91 -15.65 25.71
CA ILE A 399 28.49 -16.44 24.62
C ILE A 399 29.81 -17.00 25.12
N VAL A 400 30.00 -18.31 24.97
CA VAL A 400 31.30 -18.95 25.12
C VAL A 400 31.90 -19.21 23.76
N THR A 401 33.09 -18.67 23.51
CA THR A 401 33.83 -18.91 22.26
C THR A 401 35.00 -19.83 22.56
N THR A 402 35.08 -20.98 21.87
CA THR A 402 36.23 -21.89 22.01
C THR A 402 37.52 -21.19 21.61
N LYS A 403 38.62 -21.53 22.28
CA LYS A 403 39.95 -21.00 21.97
C LYS A 403 40.45 -21.52 20.62
N LYS A 404 41.68 -21.14 20.26
CA LYS A 404 42.38 -21.51 19.02
C LYS A 404 43.63 -22.37 19.26
N ASP A 405 43.79 -22.86 20.48
CA ASP A 405 44.98 -23.63 20.88
C ASP A 405 44.88 -25.12 20.55
N GLN A 406 43.68 -25.60 20.19
CA GLN A 406 43.44 -26.99 19.77
C GLN A 406 42.27 -27.04 18.77
N PRO A 407 42.29 -27.95 17.78
CA PRO A 407 41.27 -28.00 16.73
C PRO A 407 39.87 -28.40 17.25
N TYR A 408 39.79 -29.12 18.37
CA TYR A 408 38.55 -29.61 18.95
C TYR A 408 38.59 -29.61 20.49
N TYR A 409 37.46 -29.32 21.12
CA TYR A 409 37.30 -29.32 22.57
C TYR A 409 36.21 -30.29 23.03
N SER A 410 36.57 -31.21 23.92
CA SER A 410 35.66 -32.22 24.46
C SER A 410 34.60 -31.60 25.38
N LEU A 411 33.41 -32.17 25.35
CA LEU A 411 32.28 -31.81 26.20
C LEU A 411 32.13 -32.81 27.35
N ASN A 412 31.57 -32.37 28.47
CA ASN A 412 31.16 -33.23 29.57
C ASN A 412 29.64 -33.26 29.69
N ASN A 413 29.10 -34.41 30.07
CA ASN A 413 27.67 -34.55 30.33
C ASN A 413 27.29 -34.01 31.72
N THR A 414 26.01 -34.11 32.09
CA THR A 414 25.52 -33.68 33.42
C THR A 414 26.19 -34.40 34.59
N GLU A 415 26.68 -35.62 34.38
CA GLU A 415 27.44 -36.42 35.37
C GLU A 415 28.96 -36.12 35.37
N ASP A 416 29.40 -35.10 34.61
CA ASP A 416 30.80 -34.74 34.39
C ASP A 416 31.65 -35.81 33.71
N LYS A 417 31.01 -36.69 32.92
CA LYS A 417 31.72 -37.66 32.07
C LYS A 417 31.92 -37.08 30.68
N THR A 418 33.12 -37.24 30.14
CA THR A 418 33.45 -36.81 28.78
C THR A 418 32.57 -37.50 27.74
N VAL A 419 32.02 -36.71 26.83
CA VAL A 419 31.23 -37.15 25.68
C VAL A 419 32.20 -37.54 24.55
N SER A 420 32.20 -38.80 24.12
CA SER A 420 33.16 -39.33 23.15
C SER A 420 32.84 -39.02 21.69
N ASP A 421 31.57 -38.80 21.36
CA ASP A 421 31.09 -38.85 19.97
C ASP A 421 30.87 -37.45 19.35
N ARG A 422 31.29 -36.38 20.04
CA ARG A 422 31.17 -34.99 19.58
C ARG A 422 32.09 -34.06 20.36
N ALA A 423 32.50 -32.98 19.71
CA ALA A 423 33.35 -31.94 20.27
C ALA A 423 33.00 -30.59 19.63
N LEU A 424 33.40 -29.49 20.27
CA LEU A 424 33.29 -28.16 19.68
C LEU A 424 34.54 -27.85 18.86
N ALA A 425 34.40 -27.32 17.65
CA ALA A 425 35.54 -26.88 16.85
C ALA A 425 36.16 -25.60 17.43
N GLU A 426 37.43 -25.33 17.11
CA GLU A 426 38.11 -24.11 17.51
C GLU A 426 37.44 -22.83 16.99
N ASN A 427 37.54 -21.74 17.76
CA ASN A 427 36.97 -20.43 17.41
C ASN A 427 35.48 -20.44 17.03
N THR A 428 34.69 -21.33 17.63
CA THR A 428 33.24 -21.38 17.44
C THR A 428 32.53 -20.82 18.66
N ALA A 429 31.49 -20.00 18.42
CA ALA A 429 30.72 -19.34 19.46
C ALA A 429 29.47 -20.15 19.79
N TRP A 430 29.20 -20.32 21.09
CA TRP A 430 28.08 -21.08 21.60
C TRP A 430 27.32 -20.26 22.63
N LEU A 431 26.00 -20.24 22.51
CA LEU A 431 25.15 -19.63 23.52
C LEU A 431 25.25 -20.41 24.82
N THR A 432 25.38 -19.69 25.92
CA THR A 432 25.31 -20.28 27.25
C THR A 432 24.27 -19.56 28.09
N ASP A 433 23.46 -20.37 28.75
CA ASP A 433 22.40 -19.92 29.64
C ASP A 433 22.63 -20.35 31.10
N ARG A 434 23.66 -21.17 31.34
CA ARG A 434 24.02 -21.67 32.67
C ARG A 434 25.52 -21.87 32.80
N SER A 435 26.04 -21.59 33.99
CA SER A 435 27.35 -22.08 34.41
C SER A 435 27.23 -22.98 35.63
N ARG A 436 28.20 -23.89 35.80
CA ARG A 436 28.31 -24.72 36.99
C ARG A 436 29.72 -24.70 37.54
N THR A 437 29.85 -24.75 38.87
CA THR A 437 31.13 -24.75 39.58
C THR A 437 31.18 -25.90 40.58
N ASP A 438 32.28 -26.67 40.59
CA ASP A 438 32.48 -27.77 41.55
C ASP A 438 33.11 -27.29 42.87
N GLN A 439 33.30 -28.21 43.82
CA GLN A 439 33.90 -27.93 45.12
C GLN A 439 35.38 -27.49 45.04
N ASN A 440 36.06 -27.74 43.91
CA ASN A 440 37.45 -27.37 43.67
C ASN A 440 37.58 -26.03 42.93
N GLY A 441 36.45 -25.38 42.60
CA GLY A 441 36.42 -24.13 41.84
C GLY A 441 36.52 -24.31 40.32
N ASN A 442 36.44 -25.54 39.80
CA ASN A 442 36.40 -25.77 38.36
C ASN A 442 35.05 -25.31 37.83
N LYS A 443 35.05 -24.46 36.79
CA LYS A 443 33.85 -23.88 36.19
C LYS A 443 33.59 -24.48 34.80
N GLN A 444 32.31 -24.70 34.47
CA GLN A 444 31.87 -25.13 33.14
C GLN A 444 30.67 -24.31 32.67
N TYR A 445 30.49 -24.22 31.36
CA TYR A 445 29.40 -23.51 30.71
C TYR A 445 28.52 -24.47 29.93
N ARG A 446 27.21 -24.31 30.05
CA ARG A 446 26.27 -25.14 29.29
C ARG A 446 26.22 -24.65 27.85
N VAL A 447 26.41 -25.55 26.90
CA VAL A 447 26.33 -25.26 25.45
C VAL A 447 25.19 -26.00 24.76
N SER A 448 24.53 -26.91 25.48
CA SER A 448 23.41 -27.74 25.04
C SER A 448 22.72 -28.36 26.28
N THR A 449 21.54 -28.96 26.12
CA THR A 449 20.65 -29.39 27.23
C THR A 449 21.36 -30.19 28.33
N SER A 450 22.31 -31.05 27.95
CA SER A 450 23.05 -31.92 28.86
C SER A 450 24.57 -31.87 28.66
N GLU A 451 25.10 -30.85 27.99
CA GLU A 451 26.49 -30.79 27.58
C GLU A 451 27.15 -29.50 28.03
N TRP A 452 28.32 -29.66 28.64
CA TRP A 452 29.05 -28.61 29.32
C TRP A 452 30.48 -28.56 28.78
N ILE A 453 30.97 -27.34 28.58
CA ILE A 453 32.35 -27.08 28.18
C ILE A 453 33.14 -26.50 29.36
N ASP A 454 34.35 -26.97 29.58
CA ASP A 454 35.23 -26.45 30.64
C ASP A 454 35.60 -24.98 30.36
N ALA A 455 35.47 -24.12 31.37
CA ALA A 455 35.75 -22.69 31.26
C ALA A 455 37.18 -22.41 30.78
N LYS A 456 38.14 -23.30 31.04
CA LYS A 456 39.52 -23.13 30.56
C LYS A 456 39.66 -23.23 29.04
N TYR A 457 38.69 -23.82 28.33
CA TYR A 457 38.69 -24.02 26.89
C TYR A 457 38.01 -22.90 26.10
N VAL A 458 37.34 -21.99 26.80
CA VAL A 458 36.52 -20.96 26.18
C VAL A 458 36.87 -19.58 26.74
N ASN A 459 36.57 -18.55 25.95
CA ASN A 459 36.45 -17.19 26.45
C ASN A 459 34.95 -16.93 26.66
N PHE A 460 34.58 -16.55 27.87
CA PHE A 460 33.21 -16.20 28.21
C PHE A 460 33.02 -14.68 28.12
N ASN A 461 32.03 -14.26 27.34
CA ASN A 461 31.59 -12.89 27.27
C ASN A 461 30.18 -12.82 27.89
N GLU A 462 30.04 -12.11 29.00
CA GLU A 462 28.73 -11.73 29.54
C GLU A 462 27.98 -10.89 28.51
N MET A 463 26.69 -11.16 28.33
CA MET A 463 25.87 -10.31 27.46
C MET A 463 25.65 -8.95 28.15
N PRO A 464 26.02 -7.81 27.52
CA PRO A 464 25.49 -6.52 27.92
C PRO A 464 24.00 -6.41 27.54
N ASP A 465 23.29 -5.48 28.19
CA ASP A 465 21.93 -5.13 27.79
C ASP A 465 21.91 -4.57 26.35
N SER A 466 20.80 -4.87 25.66
CA SER A 466 20.53 -4.67 24.23
C SER A 466 20.76 -3.26 23.68
N LEU A 467 20.85 -3.13 22.33
CA LEU A 467 20.76 -1.84 21.64
C LEU A 467 19.51 -1.08 22.10
N SER A 468 19.70 0.20 22.45
CA SER A 468 18.70 1.09 23.02
C SER A 468 18.44 2.29 22.10
N ASP A 469 17.41 3.09 22.41
CA ASP A 469 17.03 4.28 21.60
C ASP A 469 16.79 3.98 20.12
N VAL A 470 15.99 2.93 19.86
CA VAL A 470 15.63 2.54 18.49
C VAL A 470 14.69 3.57 17.87
N GLN A 471 15.17 4.30 16.86
CA GLN A 471 14.42 5.32 16.15
C GLN A 471 14.18 4.91 14.69
N SER A 472 12.96 5.15 14.20
CA SER A 472 12.66 4.98 12.77
C SER A 472 13.40 6.04 11.95
N SER A 473 14.26 5.59 11.04
CA SER A 473 15.00 6.46 10.13
C SER A 473 15.12 5.79 8.78
N ILE A 474 14.61 6.42 7.72
CA ILE A 474 14.62 5.87 6.37
C ILE A 474 15.72 6.55 5.57
N GLY A 475 16.70 5.76 5.10
CA GLY A 475 17.78 6.27 4.25
C GLY A 475 18.56 5.16 3.56
N ILE A 476 19.55 5.54 2.76
CA ILE A 476 20.52 4.62 2.15
C ILE A 476 21.84 4.76 2.89
N LEU A 477 22.42 3.61 3.23
CA LEU A 477 23.75 3.46 3.79
C LEU A 477 24.69 2.94 2.70
N TYR A 478 25.88 3.51 2.61
CA TYR A 478 26.94 3.03 1.74
C TYR A 478 28.10 2.48 2.56
N ALA A 479 28.42 1.20 2.33
CA ALA A 479 29.60 0.55 2.87
C ALA A 479 30.72 0.68 1.82
N ASP A 480 31.71 1.53 2.06
CA ASP A 480 32.77 1.82 1.07
C ASP A 480 33.85 0.72 1.02
N LYS A 481 35.00 1.03 0.39
CA LYS A 481 36.10 0.09 0.19
C LYS A 481 37.18 0.12 1.29
N THR A 482 36.96 0.84 2.38
CA THR A 482 37.90 0.96 3.51
C THR A 482 38.16 -0.39 4.20
N LYS A 483 37.17 -1.30 4.22
CA LYS A 483 37.29 -2.69 4.71
C LYS A 483 36.72 -3.66 3.69
N GLU A 484 37.24 -4.90 3.68
CA GLU A 484 36.70 -5.98 2.82
C GLU A 484 35.25 -6.32 3.14
N TYR A 485 34.89 -6.24 4.43
CA TYR A 485 33.54 -6.48 4.92
C TYR A 485 33.28 -5.74 6.24
N TYR A 486 32.02 -5.40 6.47
CA TYR A 486 31.54 -4.77 7.72
C TYR A 486 30.64 -5.73 8.48
N ARG A 487 31.01 -6.02 9.73
CA ARG A 487 30.30 -6.99 10.58
C ARG A 487 28.90 -6.51 10.92
N LEU A 488 27.96 -7.45 10.98
CA LEU A 488 26.60 -7.21 11.42
C LEU A 488 26.40 -7.70 12.84
N TYR A 489 25.54 -7.02 13.56
CA TYR A 489 25.19 -7.26 14.95
C TYR A 489 23.68 -7.40 15.06
N ASN A 490 23.17 -8.17 16.00
CA ASN A 490 21.74 -8.20 16.24
C ASN A 490 21.30 -7.09 17.19
N LYS A 491 20.00 -6.99 17.47
CA LYS A 491 19.45 -5.97 18.38
C LYS A 491 20.00 -6.06 19.81
N ASP A 492 20.63 -7.18 20.14
CA ASP A 492 21.24 -7.44 21.44
C ASP A 492 22.77 -7.21 21.40
N ASP A 493 23.26 -6.46 20.38
CA ASP A 493 24.67 -6.18 20.04
C ASP A 493 25.55 -7.44 19.84
N GLN A 494 24.94 -8.56 19.47
CA GLN A 494 25.68 -9.80 19.22
C GLN A 494 26.10 -9.89 17.77
N LEU A 495 27.36 -10.23 17.52
CA LEU A 495 27.86 -10.50 16.18
C LEU A 495 26.98 -11.56 15.49
N VAL A 496 26.47 -11.25 14.30
CA VAL A 496 25.81 -12.21 13.43
C VAL A 496 26.90 -13.00 12.69
N PRO A 497 27.07 -14.30 12.98
CA PRO A 497 28.09 -15.10 12.31
C PRO A 497 27.73 -15.28 10.82
N ASP A 498 28.76 -15.44 9.99
CA ASP A 498 28.65 -15.73 8.55
C ASP A 498 27.91 -14.68 7.71
N ARG A 499 27.66 -13.49 8.27
CA ARG A 499 27.03 -12.36 7.56
C ARG A 499 27.77 -11.05 7.80
N ALA A 500 27.98 -10.31 6.73
CA ALA A 500 28.63 -9.01 6.73
C ALA A 500 28.18 -8.22 5.50
N LEU A 501 28.31 -6.89 5.54
CA LEU A 501 28.16 -6.07 4.36
C LEU A 501 29.43 -6.17 3.53
N GLY A 502 29.29 -6.50 2.24
CA GLY A 502 30.41 -6.47 1.30
C GLY A 502 30.86 -5.04 1.02
N LYS A 503 32.14 -4.84 0.72
CA LYS A 503 32.66 -3.53 0.32
C LYS A 503 32.00 -2.98 -0.95
N GLY A 504 31.82 -1.67 -1.02
CA GLY A 504 31.21 -0.97 -2.16
C GLY A 504 29.72 -1.25 -2.37
N THR A 505 28.98 -1.58 -1.32
CA THR A 505 27.56 -1.97 -1.41
C THR A 505 26.64 -0.95 -0.73
N TYR A 506 25.41 -0.84 -1.24
CA TYR A 506 24.38 0.06 -0.73
C TYR A 506 23.28 -0.74 -0.02
N TRP A 507 22.85 -0.24 1.13
CA TRP A 507 21.87 -0.90 1.99
C TRP A 507 20.78 0.07 2.39
N LYS A 508 19.53 -0.41 2.41
CA LYS A 508 18.42 0.36 2.98
C LYS A 508 18.53 0.29 4.49
N VAL A 509 18.39 1.44 5.13
CA VAL A 509 18.26 1.57 6.58
C VAL A 509 16.85 2.01 6.89
N ASP A 510 16.23 1.32 7.84
CA ASP A 510 14.89 1.63 8.33
C ASP A 510 14.86 2.02 9.82
N GLN A 511 15.94 1.73 10.56
CA GLN A 511 16.11 2.11 11.96
C GLN A 511 17.56 2.47 12.31
N THR A 512 17.70 3.35 13.30
CA THR A 512 18.95 3.70 13.99
C THR A 512 18.85 3.30 15.46
N ALA A 513 19.96 2.99 16.11
CA ALA A 513 20.02 2.64 17.53
C ALA A 513 21.40 2.98 18.11
N HIS A 514 21.49 2.98 19.44
CA HIS A 514 22.75 3.17 20.17
C HIS A 514 23.07 1.97 21.08
N ASP A 515 24.34 1.61 21.18
CA ASP A 515 24.81 0.73 22.26
C ASP A 515 24.90 1.48 23.60
N ALA A 516 25.20 0.76 24.68
CA ALA A 516 25.32 1.34 26.02
C ALA A 516 26.45 2.39 26.14
N ASP A 517 27.42 2.41 25.22
CA ASP A 517 28.48 3.40 25.13
C ASP A 517 28.08 4.61 24.26
N GLY A 518 26.85 4.65 23.74
CA GLY A 518 26.35 5.70 22.85
C GLY A 518 26.87 5.60 21.42
N LYS A 519 27.38 4.44 20.99
CA LYS A 519 27.83 4.26 19.59
C LYS A 519 26.65 3.91 18.71
N GLU A 520 26.59 4.52 17.54
CA GLU A 520 25.46 4.42 16.62
C GLU A 520 25.48 3.14 15.77
N TYR A 521 24.31 2.63 15.45
CA TYR A 521 24.06 1.44 14.64
C TYR A 521 22.91 1.68 13.66
N TYR A 522 23.00 1.07 12.48
CA TYR A 522 21.98 1.15 11.43
C TYR A 522 21.44 -0.22 11.08
N ARG A 523 20.11 -0.37 11.13
CA ARG A 523 19.47 -1.63 10.78
C ARG A 523 19.40 -1.78 9.28
N VAL A 524 20.06 -2.81 8.76
CA VAL A 524 20.15 -3.12 7.32
C VAL A 524 19.37 -4.38 6.94
N SER A 525 18.94 -5.16 7.94
CA SER A 525 18.00 -6.27 7.81
C SER A 525 17.30 -6.53 9.13
N THR A 526 16.28 -7.38 9.13
CA THR A 526 15.57 -7.77 10.36
C THR A 526 16.55 -8.34 11.36
N ASN A 527 16.71 -7.64 12.50
CA ASN A 527 17.64 -8.01 13.56
C ASN A 527 19.12 -8.03 13.11
N GLU A 528 19.49 -7.21 12.12
CA GLU A 528 20.87 -7.03 11.68
C GLU A 528 21.21 -5.56 11.53
N TRP A 529 22.24 -5.17 12.26
CA TRP A 529 22.66 -3.83 12.52
C TRP A 529 24.13 -3.71 12.18
N VAL A 530 24.50 -2.71 11.39
CA VAL A 530 25.90 -2.37 11.17
C VAL A 530 26.27 -1.22 12.08
N LYS A 531 27.40 -1.33 12.78
CA LYS A 531 27.93 -0.28 13.64
C LYS A 531 28.48 0.87 12.81
N GLN A 532 28.25 2.12 13.21
CA GLN A 532 28.91 3.27 12.63
C GLN A 532 30.41 3.20 12.92
N VAL A 533 31.20 3.04 11.86
CA VAL A 533 32.66 2.94 11.87
C VAL A 533 33.21 3.60 10.61
N ASP A 534 34.52 3.83 10.57
CA ASP A 534 35.19 4.29 9.35
C ASP A 534 34.85 3.38 8.17
N GLY A 535 34.37 4.01 7.09
CA GLY A 535 33.87 3.40 5.86
C GLY A 535 32.37 3.09 5.77
N ILE A 536 31.59 3.41 6.81
CA ILE A 536 30.12 3.41 6.78
C ILE A 536 29.60 4.84 6.65
N HIS A 537 28.85 5.11 5.59
CA HIS A 537 28.31 6.43 5.27
C HIS A 537 26.78 6.42 5.30
N TYR A 538 26.17 7.23 6.17
CA TYR A 538 24.71 7.32 6.31
C TYR A 538 24.24 8.70 6.84
N PRO A 539 23.15 9.28 6.31
CA PRO A 539 22.51 8.91 5.04
C PRO A 539 23.34 9.41 3.85
N VAL A 540 23.41 8.62 2.78
CA VAL A 540 23.93 9.09 1.48
C VAL A 540 22.80 9.58 0.58
N SER A 541 22.95 10.78 0.02
CA SER A 541 22.07 11.30 -1.02
C SER A 541 22.45 10.65 -2.36
N LEU A 542 21.48 10.18 -3.14
CA LEU A 542 21.68 9.51 -4.43
C LEU A 542 22.35 10.37 -5.54
N GLY A 543 22.93 11.52 -5.20
CA GLY A 543 23.66 12.43 -6.10
C GLY A 543 25.12 12.68 -5.71
N GLU A 544 25.64 12.06 -4.66
CA GLU A 544 27.05 12.13 -4.28
C GLU A 544 27.64 10.72 -4.39
N VAL A 545 28.88 10.60 -4.89
CA VAL A 545 29.66 9.39 -5.18
C VAL A 545 29.55 8.90 -6.64
N GLU A 546 30.35 9.56 -7.51
CA GLU A 546 30.96 8.97 -8.72
C GLU A 546 32.05 7.96 -8.35
#